data_AF-A0A1Y2I5L9-F1
#
_entry.id   AF-A0A1Y2I5L9-F1
#
_cell.length_a   1.000
_cell.length_b   1.000
_cell.length_c   1.000
_cell.angle_alpha   90.00
_cell.angle_beta   90.00
_cell.angle_gamma   90.00
#
_symmetry.space_group_name_H-M   'P 1'
#
loop_
_entity.id
_entity.type
_entity.pdbx_description
1 polymer ?
#
loop_
_entity_poly.entity_id
_entity_poly.type
_entity_poly.pdbx_seq_one_letter_code
_entity_poly.pdbx_strand_id
1 'polypeptide(L)'
;MHTTPIGKFFASDCHPPTPLDPSIIPDEVIPEPPDPHLPPFHPFPSLFSFELAYFMHVEARLSDAQALALNNLLMAQMPDRASEILSPTQSRKLIMESSFALLGNKVTFKDEHGREYTFYFRDLLACVRTIVSLPHLATQLSMEPEVHLRSTPSGLERVFSDIKTGDAWAEALKLLPIGHVLVPLVLSSDKSVVFNRRSLWPIYLSCAMHSSEARASPSTGAAVLVGYLVQPAEEHIDVSIMSDASHINKEVFHKALRHLFFGKSDFIDACTSGTPMRFPNGNYYMAHPHLLLYIADLPELALVGLTKQNRACPICPTKAESFVMRCQHVQAREMTDVKDLYGVAHSGMVTKAAVEKQEMDDGIHLSVWVCANHLLVSLVSVNSDGRF
;
A
#
# COMPACT_ATOMS: atom_id res chain seq x y z
N MET A 1 -15.62 35.63 6.56
CA MET A 1 -14.14 35.65 6.61
C MET A 1 -13.65 35.52 5.17
N HIS A 2 -13.05 36.57 4.60
CA HIS A 2 -12.42 36.46 3.29
C HIS A 2 -11.16 35.61 3.46
N THR A 3 -11.17 34.40 2.90
CA THR A 3 -9.97 33.56 2.82
C THR A 3 -9.01 34.20 1.83
N THR A 4 -7.82 34.59 2.30
CA THR A 4 -6.76 35.06 1.40
C THR A 4 -6.45 33.98 0.37
N PRO A 5 -6.35 34.30 -0.93
CA PRO A 5 -6.06 33.31 -1.95
C PRO A 5 -4.70 32.64 -1.69
N ILE A 6 -4.66 31.32 -1.93
CA ILE A 6 -3.44 30.53 -1.84
C ILE A 6 -2.80 30.49 -3.23
N GLY A 7 -1.56 30.98 -3.33
CA GLY A 7 -0.75 30.85 -4.54
C GLY A 7 -0.17 29.45 -4.64
N LYS A 8 -0.24 28.85 -5.84
CA LYS A 8 0.31 27.53 -6.13
C LYS A 8 1.55 27.69 -7.01
N PHE A 9 2.65 27.10 -6.57
CA PHE A 9 3.94 27.11 -7.25
C PHE A 9 4.48 25.68 -7.35
N PHE A 10 5.50 25.47 -8.16
CA PHE A 10 6.28 24.23 -8.17
C PHE A 10 7.55 24.42 -7.35
N ALA A 11 8.10 23.33 -6.81
CA ALA A 11 9.37 23.40 -6.11
C ALA A 11 10.50 23.81 -7.09
N SER A 12 11.36 24.75 -6.67
CA SER A 12 12.34 25.42 -7.55
C SER A 12 13.36 24.48 -8.18
N ASP A 13 13.63 23.36 -7.52
CA ASP A 13 14.68 22.41 -7.91
C ASP A 13 14.08 21.18 -8.63
N CYS A 14 12.78 21.21 -8.92
CA CYS A 14 12.10 20.16 -9.66
C CYS A 14 12.05 20.53 -11.15
N HIS A 15 12.47 19.59 -11.98
CA HIS A 15 12.41 19.72 -13.43
C HIS A 15 11.19 18.97 -13.96
N PRO A 16 10.51 19.51 -14.98
CA PRO A 16 9.38 18.82 -15.56
C PRO A 16 9.84 17.49 -16.18
N PRO A 17 9.04 16.43 -16.04
CA PRO A 17 9.42 15.13 -16.56
C PRO A 17 9.44 15.14 -18.09
N THR A 18 10.40 14.43 -18.66
CA THR A 18 10.62 14.35 -20.11
C THR A 18 10.00 13.07 -20.65
N PRO A 19 9.07 13.15 -21.64
CA PRO A 19 8.53 11.96 -22.28
C PRO A 19 9.64 11.12 -22.93
N LEU A 20 9.54 9.80 -22.82
CA LEU A 20 10.41 8.87 -23.51
C LEU A 20 10.10 8.86 -25.01
N ASP A 21 11.16 8.64 -25.81
CA ASP A 21 10.99 8.32 -27.22
C ASP A 21 10.26 6.96 -27.35
N PRO A 22 9.16 6.86 -28.12
CA PRO A 22 8.45 5.60 -28.31
C PRO A 22 9.34 4.43 -28.77
N SER A 23 10.44 4.70 -29.48
CA SER A 23 11.36 3.68 -30.01
C SER A 23 12.22 2.98 -28.96
N ILE A 24 12.33 3.52 -27.74
CA ILE A 24 13.14 2.94 -26.65
C ILE A 24 12.27 2.24 -25.58
N ILE A 25 10.95 2.21 -25.76
CA ILE A 25 10.03 1.56 -24.83
C ILE A 25 10.02 0.05 -25.16
N PRO A 26 10.37 -0.83 -24.21
CA PRO A 26 10.29 -2.27 -24.44
C PRO A 26 8.84 -2.70 -24.69
N ASP A 27 8.62 -3.60 -25.66
CA ASP A 27 7.30 -4.10 -26.04
C ASP A 27 6.56 -4.73 -24.84
N GLU A 28 7.28 -5.34 -23.90
CA GLU A 28 6.73 -5.99 -22.71
C GLU A 28 6.11 -5.00 -21.71
N VAL A 29 6.48 -3.72 -21.79
CA VAL A 29 5.98 -2.66 -20.89
C VAL A 29 4.76 -1.96 -21.48
N ILE A 30 4.56 -2.08 -22.79
CA ILE A 30 3.37 -1.59 -23.46
C ILE A 30 2.23 -2.54 -23.05
N PRO A 31 1.15 -2.03 -22.41
CA PRO A 31 0.01 -2.87 -22.09
C PRO A 31 -0.48 -3.54 -23.37
N GLU A 32 -0.59 -4.87 -23.35
CA GLU A 32 -1.23 -5.57 -24.46
C GLU A 32 -2.59 -4.92 -24.72
N PRO A 33 -2.91 -4.55 -25.97
CA PRO A 33 -4.23 -4.07 -26.27
C PRO A 33 -5.22 -5.13 -25.79
N PRO A 34 -6.30 -4.74 -25.10
CA PRO A 34 -7.31 -5.71 -24.67
C PRO A 34 -7.70 -6.54 -25.90
N ASP A 35 -7.68 -7.86 -25.77
CA ASP A 35 -7.99 -8.76 -26.88
C ASP A 35 -9.34 -8.30 -27.46
N PRO A 36 -9.37 -7.80 -28.71
CA PRO A 36 -10.59 -7.23 -29.27
C PRO A 36 -11.69 -8.29 -29.41
N HIS A 37 -11.35 -9.58 -29.29
CA HIS A 37 -12.28 -10.70 -29.29
C HIS A 37 -12.83 -11.02 -27.89
N LEU A 38 -12.22 -10.52 -26.82
CA LEU A 38 -12.70 -10.72 -25.45
C LEU A 38 -13.40 -9.48 -24.92
N PRO A 39 -14.57 -9.61 -24.29
CA PRO A 39 -15.24 -8.47 -23.72
C PRO A 39 -14.48 -7.92 -22.50
N PRO A 40 -14.66 -6.62 -22.15
CA PRO A 40 -14.01 -6.00 -20.98
C PRO A 40 -14.26 -6.70 -19.64
N PHE A 41 -15.31 -7.51 -19.57
CA PHE A 41 -15.75 -8.26 -18.39
C PHE A 41 -15.40 -9.76 -18.48
N HIS A 42 -14.53 -10.18 -19.40
CA HIS A 42 -13.98 -11.54 -19.42
C HIS A 42 -13.41 -11.91 -18.02
N PRO A 43 -13.68 -13.11 -17.48
CA PRO A 43 -14.20 -14.31 -18.13
C PRO A 43 -15.73 -14.43 -18.21
N PHE A 44 -16.49 -13.38 -17.87
CA PHE A 44 -17.94 -13.42 -17.99
C PHE A 44 -18.40 -13.34 -19.45
N PRO A 45 -19.48 -14.05 -19.82
CA PRO A 45 -19.98 -14.05 -21.20
C PRO A 45 -20.67 -12.74 -21.59
N SER A 46 -21.14 -11.95 -20.63
CA SER A 46 -21.75 -10.63 -20.85
C SER A 46 -21.53 -9.67 -19.67
N LEU A 47 -21.71 -8.36 -19.91
CA LEU A 47 -21.66 -7.34 -18.86
C LEU A 47 -22.69 -7.64 -17.78
N PHE A 48 -23.88 -8.07 -18.21
CA PHE A 48 -24.95 -8.41 -17.29
C PHE A 48 -24.63 -9.64 -16.45
N SER A 49 -23.99 -10.67 -17.02
CA SER A 49 -23.52 -11.82 -16.23
C SER A 49 -22.53 -11.38 -15.16
N PHE A 50 -21.64 -10.44 -15.49
CA PHE A 50 -20.69 -9.87 -14.53
C PHE A 50 -21.39 -9.04 -13.45
N GLU A 51 -22.23 -8.08 -13.83
CA GLU A 51 -22.94 -7.20 -12.90
C GLU A 51 -23.85 -7.99 -11.96
N LEU A 52 -24.57 -8.98 -12.49
CA LEU A 52 -25.42 -9.86 -11.70
C LEU A 52 -24.58 -10.68 -10.72
N ALA A 53 -23.47 -11.28 -11.17
CA ALA A 53 -22.57 -12.02 -10.31
C ALA A 53 -21.99 -11.12 -9.21
N TYR A 54 -21.51 -9.93 -9.57
CA TYR A 54 -20.94 -8.95 -8.65
C TYR A 54 -21.96 -8.52 -7.61
N PHE A 55 -23.18 -8.18 -8.03
CA PHE A 55 -24.28 -7.88 -7.13
C PHE A 55 -24.56 -9.04 -6.18
N MET A 56 -24.74 -10.27 -6.70
CA MET A 56 -25.10 -11.43 -5.91
C MET A 56 -24.05 -11.77 -4.85
N HIS A 57 -22.78 -11.82 -5.24
CA HIS A 57 -21.72 -12.37 -4.38
C HIS A 57 -20.95 -11.29 -3.61
N VAL A 58 -20.79 -10.09 -4.17
CA VAL A 58 -19.96 -9.03 -3.59
C VAL A 58 -20.81 -7.98 -2.88
N GLU A 59 -21.80 -7.39 -3.55
CA GLU A 59 -22.60 -6.30 -2.97
C GLU A 59 -23.65 -6.81 -1.99
N ALA A 60 -24.54 -7.70 -2.44
CA ALA A 60 -25.66 -8.22 -1.67
C ALA A 60 -25.31 -9.44 -0.81
N ARG A 61 -24.17 -10.10 -1.09
CA ARG A 61 -23.63 -11.24 -0.33
C ARG A 61 -24.66 -12.35 -0.09
N LEU A 62 -25.39 -12.70 -1.15
CA LEU A 62 -26.44 -13.71 -1.11
C LEU A 62 -25.85 -15.11 -0.83
N SER A 63 -26.55 -15.90 -0.01
CA SER A 63 -26.30 -17.35 0.08
C SER A 63 -26.59 -18.04 -1.25
N ASP A 64 -26.08 -19.26 -1.45
CA ASP A 64 -26.33 -20.03 -2.68
C ASP A 64 -27.83 -20.24 -2.97
N ALA A 65 -28.63 -20.45 -1.92
CA ALA A 65 -30.07 -20.59 -2.05
C ALA A 65 -30.74 -19.27 -2.49
N GLN A 66 -30.33 -18.14 -1.91
CA GLN A 66 -30.85 -16.82 -2.27
C GLN A 66 -30.42 -16.40 -3.68
N ALA A 67 -29.16 -16.64 -4.02
CA ALA A 67 -28.60 -16.44 -5.35
C ALA A 67 -29.35 -17.25 -6.41
N LEU A 68 -29.62 -18.53 -6.14
CA LEU A 68 -30.39 -19.39 -7.02
C LEU A 68 -31.85 -18.91 -7.17
N ALA A 69 -32.48 -18.49 -6.07
CA ALA A 69 -33.83 -17.95 -6.11
C ALA A 69 -33.92 -16.66 -6.96
N LEU A 70 -32.93 -15.76 -6.83
CA LEU A 70 -32.84 -14.56 -7.67
C LEU A 70 -32.65 -14.93 -9.15
N ASN A 71 -31.74 -15.85 -9.46
CA ASN A 71 -31.55 -16.34 -10.82
C ASN A 71 -32.85 -16.88 -11.43
N ASN A 72 -33.59 -17.70 -10.68
CA ASN A 72 -34.87 -18.25 -11.13
C ASN A 72 -35.90 -17.16 -11.41
N LEU A 73 -35.97 -16.13 -10.56
CA LEU A 73 -36.87 -15.00 -10.76
C LEU A 73 -36.48 -14.19 -12.01
N LEU A 74 -35.18 -13.92 -12.20
CA LEU A 74 -34.69 -13.19 -13.37
C LEU A 74 -34.89 -13.99 -14.66
N MET A 75 -34.68 -15.31 -14.65
CA MET A 75 -34.98 -16.18 -15.79
C MET A 75 -36.47 -16.17 -16.15
N ALA A 76 -37.36 -16.09 -15.16
CA ALA A 76 -38.80 -16.02 -15.40
C ALA A 76 -39.24 -14.66 -15.97
N GLN A 77 -38.60 -13.56 -15.55
CA GLN A 77 -38.94 -12.20 -15.99
C GLN A 77 -38.21 -11.77 -17.29
N MET A 78 -37.05 -12.36 -17.57
CA MET A 78 -36.18 -12.03 -18.71
C MET A 78 -35.73 -13.32 -19.43
N PRO A 79 -36.66 -14.08 -20.03
CA PRO A 79 -36.35 -15.36 -20.66
C PRO A 79 -35.32 -15.23 -21.78
N ASP A 80 -35.31 -14.12 -22.50
CA ASP A 80 -34.36 -13.84 -23.59
C ASP A 80 -32.91 -13.76 -23.12
N ARG A 81 -32.68 -13.52 -21.82
CA ARG A 81 -31.35 -13.42 -21.20
C ARG A 81 -30.99 -14.62 -20.34
N ALA A 82 -31.81 -15.67 -20.33
CA ALA A 82 -31.60 -16.83 -19.47
C ALA A 82 -30.24 -17.52 -19.70
N SER A 83 -29.71 -17.48 -20.92
CA SER A 83 -28.39 -18.01 -21.27
C SER A 83 -27.21 -17.22 -20.67
N GLU A 84 -27.43 -15.95 -20.31
CA GLU A 84 -26.44 -15.10 -19.66
C GLU A 84 -26.45 -15.29 -18.13
N ILE A 85 -27.49 -15.90 -17.55
CA ILE A 85 -27.62 -16.10 -16.11
C ILE A 85 -26.88 -17.37 -15.69
N LEU A 86 -25.65 -17.18 -15.21
CA LEU A 86 -24.80 -18.25 -14.72
C LEU A 86 -25.31 -18.81 -13.39
N SER A 87 -25.08 -20.10 -13.15
CA SER A 87 -25.37 -20.68 -11.83
C SER A 87 -24.57 -19.96 -10.72
N PRO A 88 -25.06 -19.94 -9.46
CA PRO A 88 -24.33 -19.33 -8.35
C PRO A 88 -22.89 -19.85 -8.21
N THR A 89 -22.69 -21.15 -8.44
CA THR A 89 -21.36 -21.77 -8.42
C THR A 89 -20.46 -21.28 -9.54
N GLN A 90 -20.95 -21.21 -10.78
CA GLN A 90 -20.19 -20.73 -11.93
C GLN A 90 -19.84 -19.25 -11.79
N SER A 91 -20.82 -18.41 -11.47
CA SER A 91 -20.59 -16.97 -11.27
C SER A 91 -19.58 -16.70 -10.16
N ARG A 92 -19.66 -17.41 -9.03
CA ARG A 92 -18.67 -17.30 -7.96
C ARG A 92 -17.27 -17.73 -8.40
N LYS A 93 -17.17 -18.85 -9.12
CA LYS A 93 -15.91 -19.33 -9.68
C LYS A 93 -15.30 -18.28 -10.61
N LEU A 94 -16.08 -17.72 -11.53
CA LEU A 94 -15.62 -16.68 -12.45
C LEU A 94 -15.23 -15.39 -11.73
N ILE A 95 -15.93 -14.99 -10.66
CA ILE A 95 -15.47 -13.86 -9.82
C ILE A 95 -14.08 -14.19 -9.27
N MET A 96 -13.90 -15.38 -8.70
CA MET A 96 -12.62 -15.77 -8.09
C MET A 96 -11.47 -15.88 -9.11
N GLU A 97 -11.76 -16.27 -10.34
CA GLU A 97 -10.80 -16.39 -11.44
C GLU A 97 -10.58 -15.06 -12.18
N SER A 98 -11.46 -14.09 -11.99
CA SER A 98 -11.33 -12.78 -12.63
C SER A 98 -10.18 -11.97 -12.05
N SER A 99 -9.61 -11.10 -12.88
CA SER A 99 -8.62 -10.10 -12.44
C SER A 99 -9.16 -9.11 -11.40
N PHE A 100 -10.48 -9.10 -11.16
CA PHE A 100 -11.16 -8.28 -10.17
C PHE A 100 -11.11 -8.88 -8.76
N ALA A 101 -10.86 -10.19 -8.61
CA ALA A 101 -10.68 -10.83 -7.30
C ALA A 101 -9.20 -10.91 -6.92
N LEU A 102 -8.89 -10.62 -5.66
CA LEU A 102 -7.53 -10.63 -5.09
C LEU A 102 -6.99 -12.02 -4.77
N LEU A 103 -7.34 -13.01 -5.59
CA LEU A 103 -7.10 -14.42 -5.28
C LEU A 103 -5.95 -15.03 -6.10
N GLY A 104 -5.27 -14.25 -6.94
CA GLY A 104 -4.30 -14.76 -7.90
C GLY A 104 -3.02 -15.32 -7.28
N ASN A 105 -2.35 -14.55 -6.42
CA ASN A 105 -1.08 -14.98 -5.83
C ASN A 105 -1.19 -15.17 -4.33
N LYS A 106 -0.59 -16.26 -3.83
CA LYS A 106 -0.42 -16.51 -2.41
C LYS A 106 0.96 -17.07 -2.12
N VAL A 107 1.42 -16.83 -0.91
CA VAL A 107 2.61 -17.44 -0.35
C VAL A 107 2.31 -17.87 1.08
N THR A 108 2.90 -18.97 1.50
CA THR A 108 2.79 -19.48 2.87
C THR A 108 4.13 -19.33 3.56
N PHE A 109 4.13 -18.72 4.74
CA PHE A 109 5.30 -18.59 5.60
C PHE A 109 5.13 -19.44 6.85
N LYS A 110 6.25 -19.86 7.44
CA LYS A 110 6.26 -20.46 8.77
C LYS A 110 6.86 -19.49 9.77
N ASP A 111 6.30 -19.42 10.96
CA ASP A 111 7.00 -18.80 12.10
C ASP A 111 8.05 -19.75 12.71
N GLU A 112 8.72 -19.29 13.77
CA GLU A 112 9.72 -20.08 14.51
C GLU A 112 9.18 -21.37 15.13
N HIS A 113 7.86 -21.47 15.34
CA HIS A 113 7.18 -22.65 15.89
C HIS A 113 6.63 -23.59 14.80
N GLY A 114 6.86 -23.26 13.52
CA GLY A 114 6.41 -24.05 12.37
C GLY A 114 4.95 -23.82 11.97
N ARG A 115 4.24 -22.85 12.57
CA ARG A 115 2.86 -22.50 12.21
C ARG A 115 2.83 -21.80 10.87
N GLU A 116 1.90 -22.20 10.02
CA GLU A 116 1.77 -21.71 8.66
C GLU A 116 0.80 -20.54 8.57
N TYR A 117 1.21 -19.47 7.90
CA TYR A 117 0.41 -18.26 7.64
C TYR A 117 0.34 -17.99 6.14
N THR A 118 -0.86 -17.71 5.63
CA THR A 118 -1.05 -17.45 4.19
C THR A 118 -1.21 -15.95 3.92
N PHE A 119 -0.35 -15.41 3.06
CA PHE A 119 -0.45 -14.05 2.54
C PHE A 119 -0.93 -14.09 1.09
N TYR A 120 -2.00 -13.36 0.80
CA TYR A 120 -2.53 -13.15 -0.55
C TYR A 120 -2.06 -11.80 -1.05
N PHE A 121 -1.64 -11.71 -2.31
CA PHE A 121 -1.04 -10.50 -2.85
C PHE A 121 -1.24 -10.33 -4.36
N ARG A 122 -0.96 -9.12 -4.84
CA ARG A 122 -0.85 -8.76 -6.26
C ARG A 122 0.59 -8.39 -6.58
N ASP A 123 0.94 -8.45 -7.85
CA ASP A 123 2.17 -7.82 -8.32
C ASP A 123 2.12 -6.31 -8.04
N LEU A 124 3.01 -5.84 -7.16
CA LEU A 124 3.03 -4.46 -6.71
C LEU A 124 3.34 -3.50 -7.86
N LEU A 125 4.30 -3.83 -8.74
CA LEU A 125 4.69 -2.98 -9.86
C LEU A 125 3.56 -2.87 -10.88
N ALA A 126 2.86 -3.97 -11.17
CA ALA A 126 1.67 -3.95 -12.02
C ALA A 126 0.57 -3.06 -11.41
N CYS A 127 0.38 -3.11 -10.09
CA CYS A 127 -0.58 -2.23 -9.40
C CYS A 127 -0.19 -0.76 -9.51
N VAL A 128 1.10 -0.43 -9.38
CA VAL A 128 1.62 0.94 -9.57
C VAL A 128 1.34 1.41 -10.99
N ARG A 129 1.76 0.63 -12.01
CA ARG A 129 1.52 0.94 -13.44
C ARG A 129 0.05 1.19 -13.71
N THR A 130 -0.83 0.36 -13.14
CA THR A 130 -2.28 0.51 -13.29
C THR A 130 -2.75 1.84 -12.71
N ILE A 131 -2.45 2.13 -11.43
CA ILE A 131 -2.91 3.32 -10.72
C ILE A 131 -2.50 4.61 -11.45
N VAL A 132 -1.24 4.71 -11.88
CA VAL A 132 -0.76 5.95 -12.51
C VAL A 132 -1.29 6.15 -13.94
N SER A 133 -1.77 5.09 -14.59
CA SER A 133 -2.25 5.17 -15.98
C SER A 133 -3.74 5.50 -16.12
N LEU A 134 -4.48 5.64 -15.00
CA LEU A 134 -5.94 5.78 -14.99
C LEU A 134 -6.42 7.08 -15.68
N PRO A 135 -7.09 7.01 -16.85
CA PRO A 135 -7.48 8.20 -17.61
C PRO A 135 -8.47 9.10 -16.88
N HIS A 136 -9.41 8.53 -16.11
CA HIS A 136 -10.42 9.29 -15.39
C HIS A 136 -9.85 10.06 -14.18
N LEU A 137 -8.62 9.76 -13.75
CA LEU A 137 -7.92 10.49 -12.69
C LEU A 137 -6.95 11.55 -13.22
N ALA A 138 -6.85 11.74 -14.54
CA ALA A 138 -5.89 12.65 -15.15
C ALA A 138 -5.97 14.08 -14.59
N THR A 139 -7.17 14.60 -14.33
CA THR A 139 -7.37 15.96 -13.80
C THR A 139 -7.02 16.08 -12.32
N GLN A 140 -6.88 14.95 -11.62
CA GLN A 140 -6.53 14.89 -10.21
C GLN A 140 -5.10 14.38 -10.00
N LEU A 141 -4.35 14.14 -11.07
CA LEU A 141 -2.97 13.68 -11.05
C LEU A 141 -2.01 14.87 -11.21
N SER A 142 -1.08 14.99 -10.27
CA SER A 142 0.03 15.95 -10.31
C SER A 142 1.32 15.18 -10.61
N MET A 143 2.10 15.66 -11.57
CA MET A 143 3.37 15.01 -11.95
C MET A 143 4.55 15.42 -11.07
N GLU A 144 4.39 16.54 -10.35
CA GLU A 144 5.45 17.22 -9.62
C GLU A 144 4.93 17.70 -8.25
N PRO A 145 5.81 17.83 -7.24
CA PRO A 145 5.47 18.42 -5.97
C PRO A 145 5.14 19.91 -6.12
N GLU A 146 4.23 20.39 -5.28
CA GLU A 146 3.72 21.76 -5.29
C GLU A 146 4.14 22.50 -4.01
N VAL A 147 4.36 23.81 -4.13
CA VAL A 147 4.61 24.73 -3.02
C VAL A 147 3.43 25.68 -2.94
N HIS A 148 2.64 25.57 -1.87
CA HIS A 148 1.48 26.44 -1.67
C HIS A 148 1.79 27.53 -0.66
N LEU A 149 1.56 28.78 -1.04
CA LEU A 149 1.87 29.94 -0.22
C LEU A 149 0.61 30.77 0.02
N ARG A 150 0.37 31.14 1.26
CA ARG A 150 -0.70 32.06 1.66
C ARG A 150 -0.10 33.39 2.09
N SER A 151 -0.65 34.48 1.58
CA SER A 151 -0.30 35.82 2.05
C SER A 151 -0.95 36.09 3.41
N THR A 152 -0.15 36.49 4.39
CA THR A 152 -0.58 36.87 5.74
C THR A 152 -0.03 38.25 6.09
N PRO A 153 -0.58 38.95 7.10
CA PRO A 153 -0.01 40.23 7.57
C PRO A 153 1.47 40.13 7.99
N SER A 154 1.93 38.93 8.39
CA SER A 154 3.31 38.62 8.78
C SER A 154 4.22 38.15 7.63
N GLY A 155 3.70 38.08 6.39
CA GLY A 155 4.45 37.62 5.21
C GLY A 155 3.82 36.40 4.53
N LEU A 156 4.60 35.73 3.69
CA LEU A 156 4.18 34.50 3.02
C LEU A 156 4.31 33.31 3.98
N GLU A 157 3.24 32.53 4.11
CA GLU A 157 3.18 31.34 4.95
C GLU A 157 3.05 30.09 4.06
N ARG A 158 3.82 29.05 4.37
CA ARG A 158 3.70 27.74 3.70
C ARG A 158 2.41 27.04 4.12
N VAL A 159 1.67 26.52 3.15
CA VAL A 159 0.45 25.74 3.36
C VAL A 159 0.67 24.29 2.97
N PHE A 160 0.34 23.38 3.86
CA PHE A 160 0.35 21.94 3.63
C PHE A 160 -1.10 21.42 3.59
N SER A 161 -1.65 21.21 2.40
CA SER A 161 -3.04 20.76 2.21
C SER A 161 -3.16 19.34 1.67
N ASP A 162 -2.08 18.80 1.09
CA ASP A 162 -2.02 17.46 0.51
C ASP A 162 -0.57 16.95 0.56
N ILE A 163 -0.35 15.65 0.34
CA ILE A 163 0.98 15.03 0.33
C ILE A 163 1.88 15.71 -0.70
N LYS A 164 1.34 16.09 -1.86
CA LYS A 164 2.08 16.83 -2.91
C LYS A 164 2.58 18.20 -2.49
N THR A 165 2.02 18.77 -1.42
CA THR A 165 2.49 20.04 -0.86
C THR A 165 3.56 19.87 0.23
N GLY A 166 3.80 18.63 0.66
CA GLY A 166 4.82 18.25 1.63
C GLY A 166 6.21 18.16 1.01
N ASP A 167 7.23 18.36 1.84
CA ASP A 167 8.62 18.46 1.35
C ASP A 167 9.22 17.08 1.03
N ALA A 168 8.72 16.00 1.63
CA ALA A 168 9.25 14.64 1.43
C ALA A 168 9.29 14.20 -0.04
N TRP A 169 8.26 14.52 -0.84
CA TRP A 169 8.26 14.20 -2.27
C TRP A 169 9.31 15.04 -3.01
N ALA A 170 9.39 16.35 -2.73
CA ALA A 170 10.40 17.21 -3.34
C ALA A 170 11.83 16.74 -3.04
N GLU A 171 12.12 16.35 -1.79
CA GLU A 171 13.44 15.82 -1.42
C GLU A 171 13.74 14.48 -2.10
N ALA A 172 12.76 13.56 -2.17
CA ALA A 172 12.96 12.29 -2.88
C ALA A 172 13.17 12.48 -4.40
N LEU A 173 12.47 13.43 -5.02
CA LEU A 173 12.59 13.73 -6.46
C LEU A 173 13.98 14.27 -6.81
N LYS A 174 14.62 15.06 -5.93
CA LYS A 174 15.99 15.58 -6.13
C LYS A 174 17.06 14.48 -6.27
N LEU A 175 16.77 13.26 -5.82
CA LEU A 175 17.68 12.12 -5.91
C LEU A 175 17.63 11.43 -7.29
N LEU A 176 16.66 11.78 -8.15
CA LEU A 176 16.51 11.18 -9.46
C LEU A 176 17.27 11.95 -10.55
N PRO A 177 17.64 11.28 -11.67
CA PRO A 177 18.14 11.96 -12.85
C PRO A 177 17.13 12.98 -13.41
N ILE A 178 17.64 14.07 -14.00
CA ILE A 178 16.81 15.10 -14.63
C ILE A 178 15.91 14.47 -15.70
N GLY A 179 14.63 14.83 -15.70
CA GLY A 179 13.63 14.34 -16.67
C GLY A 179 12.92 13.05 -16.26
N HIS A 180 13.37 12.38 -15.20
CA HIS A 180 12.69 11.21 -14.64
C HIS A 180 11.52 11.62 -13.72
N VAL A 181 10.58 10.70 -13.51
CA VAL A 181 9.41 10.89 -12.64
C VAL A 181 9.58 10.06 -11.37
N LEU A 182 9.43 10.67 -10.20
CA LEU A 182 9.19 9.92 -8.97
C LEU A 182 7.69 9.59 -8.88
N VAL A 183 7.35 8.32 -8.68
CA VAL A 183 5.98 7.88 -8.41
C VAL A 183 5.84 7.63 -6.90
N PRO A 184 5.44 8.65 -6.11
CA PRO A 184 5.34 8.54 -4.66
C PRO A 184 4.17 7.66 -4.25
N LEU A 185 4.48 6.45 -3.78
CA LEU A 185 3.53 5.48 -3.28
C LEU A 185 3.18 5.75 -1.83
N VAL A 186 1.93 5.45 -1.50
CA VAL A 186 1.41 5.48 -0.14
C VAL A 186 0.83 4.10 0.14
N LEU A 187 1.41 3.40 1.10
CA LEU A 187 0.79 2.20 1.65
C LEU A 187 -0.09 2.56 2.83
N SER A 188 -1.17 1.80 3.01
CA SER A 188 -1.99 1.88 4.21
C SER A 188 -2.50 0.52 4.63
N SER A 189 -2.66 0.32 5.93
CA SER A 189 -3.31 -0.85 6.49
C SER A 189 -4.32 -0.42 7.55
N ASP A 190 -5.48 -1.07 7.55
CA ASP A 190 -6.51 -0.86 8.56
C ASP A 190 -7.10 -2.22 8.94
N LYS A 191 -6.93 -2.63 10.21
CA LYS A 191 -7.44 -3.91 10.69
C LYS A 191 -8.93 -3.98 10.41
N SER A 192 -9.30 -4.95 9.58
CA SER A 192 -10.66 -5.12 9.10
C SER A 192 -11.22 -6.45 9.54
N VAL A 193 -12.42 -6.46 10.11
CA VAL A 193 -13.13 -7.70 10.45
C VAL A 193 -13.94 -8.15 9.23
N VAL A 194 -13.67 -9.35 8.74
CA VAL A 194 -14.40 -9.97 7.61
C VAL A 194 -15.26 -11.14 8.08
N PHE A 195 -15.95 -11.78 7.12
CA PHE A 195 -16.84 -12.93 7.33
C PHE A 195 -16.36 -13.89 8.44
N ASN A 196 -17.30 -14.36 9.26
CA ASN A 196 -17.05 -15.20 10.43
C ASN A 196 -16.21 -14.55 11.55
N ARG A 197 -16.22 -13.21 11.64
CA ARG A 197 -15.55 -12.41 12.68
C ARG A 197 -14.03 -12.55 12.72
N ARG A 198 -13.41 -12.98 11.61
CA ARG A 198 -11.95 -13.04 11.52
C ARG A 198 -11.39 -11.67 11.19
N SER A 199 -10.35 -11.29 11.90
CA SER A 199 -9.59 -10.08 11.62
C SER A 199 -8.59 -10.31 10.48
N LEU A 200 -8.57 -9.42 9.50
CA LEU A 200 -7.55 -9.32 8.45
C LEU A 200 -6.70 -8.06 8.64
N TRP A 201 -5.46 -8.11 8.17
CA TRP A 201 -4.69 -6.92 7.81
C TRP A 201 -4.64 -6.79 6.28
N PRO A 202 -5.51 -5.95 5.69
CA PRO A 202 -5.36 -5.52 4.31
C PRO A 202 -4.22 -4.52 4.17
N ILE A 203 -3.55 -4.55 3.02
CA ILE A 203 -2.52 -3.61 2.60
C ILE A 203 -2.99 -2.95 1.31
N TYR A 204 -3.33 -1.68 1.39
CA TYR A 204 -3.73 -0.87 0.25
C TYR A 204 -2.55 -0.08 -0.29
N LEU A 205 -2.52 0.09 -1.60
CA LEU A 205 -1.62 0.97 -2.32
C LEU A 205 -2.43 2.13 -2.89
N SER A 206 -1.92 3.34 -2.71
CA SER A 206 -2.35 4.53 -3.45
C SER A 206 -1.13 5.34 -3.90
N CYS A 207 -1.37 6.39 -4.68
CA CYS A 207 -0.30 7.25 -5.19
C CYS A 207 -0.51 8.70 -4.75
N ALA A 208 0.52 9.33 -4.20
CA ALA A 208 0.49 10.71 -3.74
C ALA A 208 0.40 11.73 -4.90
N MET A 209 0.59 11.28 -6.15
CA MET A 209 0.33 12.08 -7.35
C MET A 209 -1.16 12.41 -7.49
N HIS A 210 -2.05 11.50 -7.07
CA HIS A 210 -3.48 11.79 -7.07
C HIS A 210 -3.83 12.82 -5.98
N SER A 211 -5.00 13.44 -6.04
CA SER A 211 -5.49 14.28 -4.95
C SER A 211 -5.81 13.45 -3.70
N SER A 212 -5.78 14.06 -2.52
CA SER A 212 -6.27 13.45 -1.28
C SER A 212 -7.74 13.02 -1.40
N GLU A 213 -8.56 13.80 -2.09
CA GLU A 213 -9.97 13.49 -2.35
C GLU A 213 -10.13 12.22 -3.20
N ALA A 214 -9.34 12.07 -4.28
CA ALA A 214 -9.34 10.85 -5.08
C ALA A 214 -8.98 9.64 -4.20
N ARG A 215 -7.86 9.71 -3.48
CA ARG A 215 -7.40 8.60 -2.62
C ARG A 215 -8.41 8.23 -1.53
N ALA A 216 -9.11 9.23 -0.97
CA ALA A 216 -10.09 9.01 0.09
C ALA A 216 -11.44 8.48 -0.41
N SER A 217 -11.70 8.55 -1.72
CA SER A 217 -12.96 8.11 -2.32
C SER A 217 -12.85 6.69 -2.89
N PRO A 218 -13.52 5.68 -2.28
CA PRO A 218 -13.40 4.29 -2.71
C PRO A 218 -13.86 4.03 -4.16
N SER A 219 -14.76 4.86 -4.69
CA SER A 219 -15.32 4.69 -6.04
C SER A 219 -14.39 5.16 -7.15
N THR A 220 -13.31 5.86 -6.83
CA THR A 220 -12.39 6.42 -7.84
C THR A 220 -11.36 5.41 -8.33
N GLY A 221 -11.11 4.33 -7.59
CA GLY A 221 -10.02 3.39 -7.88
C GLY A 221 -8.61 3.97 -7.65
N ALA A 222 -8.47 5.13 -7.02
CA ALA A 222 -7.18 5.76 -6.70
C ALA A 222 -6.41 5.05 -5.57
N ALA A 223 -7.06 4.11 -4.88
CA ALA A 223 -6.48 3.19 -3.92
C ALA A 223 -6.91 1.76 -4.26
N VAL A 224 -5.97 0.81 -4.24
CA VAL A 224 -6.22 -0.60 -4.55
C VAL A 224 -5.65 -1.49 -3.47
N LEU A 225 -6.35 -2.57 -3.15
CA LEU A 225 -5.83 -3.61 -2.25
C LEU A 225 -4.72 -4.39 -2.99
N VAL A 226 -3.52 -4.44 -2.42
CA VAL A 226 -2.36 -5.13 -3.00
C VAL A 226 -1.98 -6.39 -2.24
N GLY A 227 -2.49 -6.58 -1.03
CA GLY A 227 -2.43 -7.85 -0.35
C GLY A 227 -3.21 -7.85 0.95
N TYR A 228 -3.45 -9.03 1.50
CA TYR A 228 -4.05 -9.17 2.83
C TYR A 228 -3.55 -10.45 3.50
N LEU A 229 -3.53 -10.42 4.83
CA LEU A 229 -3.27 -11.60 5.66
C LEU A 229 -4.29 -11.70 6.78
N VAL A 230 -4.65 -12.93 7.14
CA VAL A 230 -5.47 -13.18 8.34
C VAL A 230 -4.59 -13.02 9.56
N GLN A 231 -5.08 -12.37 10.61
CA GLN A 231 -4.28 -12.18 11.82
C GLN A 231 -3.83 -13.54 12.38
N PRO A 232 -2.57 -13.67 12.83
CA PRO A 232 -2.06 -14.93 13.37
C PRO A 232 -2.93 -15.56 14.46
N ALA A 233 -3.48 -14.74 15.37
CA ALA A 233 -4.38 -15.18 16.44
C ALA A 233 -5.73 -15.73 15.95
N GLU A 234 -6.14 -15.40 14.73
CA GLU A 234 -7.39 -15.88 14.10
C GLU A 234 -7.16 -17.16 13.28
N GLU A 235 -5.92 -17.40 12.86
CA GLU A 235 -5.51 -18.63 12.18
C GLU A 235 -5.13 -19.74 13.18
N HIS A 236 -4.46 -19.36 14.28
CA HIS A 236 -3.91 -20.29 15.26
C HIS A 236 -4.34 -19.88 16.68
N ILE A 237 -5.21 -20.68 17.29
CA ILE A 237 -5.82 -20.35 18.60
C ILE A 237 -4.80 -20.25 19.73
N ASP A 238 -3.72 -21.02 19.66
CA ASP A 238 -2.61 -20.97 20.60
C ASP A 238 -1.90 -19.61 20.57
N VAL A 239 -1.76 -18.98 19.38
CA VAL A 239 -1.21 -17.63 19.27
C VAL A 239 -2.04 -16.62 20.06
N SER A 240 -3.38 -16.76 20.07
CA SER A 240 -4.28 -15.83 20.76
C SER A 240 -4.09 -15.77 22.28
N ILE A 241 -3.52 -16.83 22.87
CA ILE A 241 -3.30 -16.97 24.32
C ILE A 241 -1.83 -16.88 24.74
N MET A 242 -0.91 -16.73 23.79
CA MET A 242 0.53 -16.65 24.06
C MET A 242 0.96 -15.25 24.51
N SER A 243 1.95 -15.18 25.41
CA SER A 243 2.62 -13.93 25.78
C SER A 243 3.29 -13.24 24.58
N ASP A 244 3.76 -14.05 23.62
CA ASP A 244 4.58 -13.59 22.50
C ASP A 244 3.75 -13.37 21.22
N ALA A 245 2.42 -13.31 21.33
CA ALA A 245 1.51 -13.05 20.21
C ALA A 245 1.89 -11.78 19.43
N SER A 246 2.37 -10.73 20.13
CA SER A 246 2.82 -9.49 19.49
C SER A 246 4.07 -9.68 18.63
N HIS A 247 4.97 -10.59 19.01
CA HIS A 247 6.16 -10.92 18.23
C HIS A 247 5.78 -11.65 16.94
N ILE A 248 4.95 -12.69 17.05
CA ILE A 248 4.46 -13.48 15.90
C ILE A 248 3.70 -12.57 14.92
N ASN A 249 2.84 -11.70 15.44
CA ASN A 249 2.11 -10.71 14.63
C ASN A 249 3.06 -9.83 13.80
N LYS A 250 4.10 -9.29 14.43
CA LYS A 250 5.12 -8.47 13.77
C LYS A 250 5.92 -9.29 12.75
N GLU A 251 6.37 -10.47 13.12
CA GLU A 251 7.14 -11.36 12.26
C GLU A 251 6.36 -11.70 10.98
N VAL A 252 5.12 -12.19 11.12
CA VAL A 252 4.28 -12.60 9.98
C VAL A 252 3.94 -11.40 9.10
N PHE A 253 3.61 -10.25 9.69
CA PHE A 253 3.31 -9.03 8.94
C PHE A 253 4.53 -8.53 8.14
N HIS A 254 5.72 -8.53 8.74
CA HIS A 254 6.95 -8.14 8.06
C HIS A 254 7.38 -9.15 6.99
N LYS A 255 7.14 -10.46 7.18
CA LYS A 255 7.31 -11.47 6.12
C LYS A 255 6.39 -11.20 4.93
N ALA A 256 5.13 -10.83 5.18
CA ALA A 256 4.18 -10.46 4.15
C ALA A 256 4.64 -9.20 3.37
N LEU A 257 5.00 -8.12 4.07
CA LEU A 257 5.50 -6.91 3.40
C LEU A 257 6.82 -7.17 2.66
N ARG A 258 7.74 -7.95 3.24
CA ARG A 258 8.95 -8.37 2.54
C ARG A 258 8.61 -9.10 1.24
N HIS A 259 7.65 -10.02 1.26
CA HIS A 259 7.26 -10.72 0.05
C HIS A 259 6.60 -9.79 -0.98
N LEU A 260 5.80 -8.82 -0.53
CA LEU A 260 5.18 -7.82 -1.40
C LEU A 260 6.22 -6.99 -2.18
N PHE A 261 7.32 -6.61 -1.52
CA PHE A 261 8.38 -5.77 -2.10
C PHE A 261 9.50 -6.55 -2.81
N PHE A 262 9.90 -7.70 -2.27
CA PHE A 262 11.11 -8.43 -2.67
C PHE A 262 10.82 -9.84 -3.21
N GLY A 263 9.56 -10.27 -3.26
CA GLY A 263 9.19 -11.65 -3.54
C GLY A 263 9.32 -12.04 -5.01
N LYS A 264 8.49 -11.45 -5.87
CA LYS A 264 8.31 -11.88 -7.28
C LYS A 264 8.29 -10.74 -8.30
N SER A 265 8.72 -9.53 -7.94
CA SER A 265 8.60 -8.35 -8.79
C SER A 265 9.94 -7.67 -9.02
N ASP A 266 10.10 -7.11 -10.21
CA ASP A 266 11.18 -6.17 -10.56
C ASP A 266 10.96 -4.80 -9.89
N PHE A 267 10.23 -4.75 -8.78
CA PHE A 267 9.80 -3.52 -8.12
C PHE A 267 11.02 -2.75 -7.60
N ILE A 268 11.97 -3.43 -6.95
CA ILE A 268 13.19 -2.81 -6.43
C ILE A 268 14.08 -2.30 -7.57
N ASP A 269 14.16 -3.05 -8.66
CA ASP A 269 14.90 -2.61 -9.85
C ASP A 269 14.24 -1.38 -10.48
N ALA A 270 12.92 -1.33 -10.54
CA ALA A 270 12.16 -0.15 -10.96
C ALA A 270 12.36 1.05 -10.02
N CYS A 271 12.48 0.84 -8.70
CA CYS A 271 12.78 1.91 -7.75
C CYS A 271 14.17 2.53 -8.03
N THR A 272 15.17 1.69 -8.26
CA THR A 272 16.58 2.11 -8.37
C THR A 272 16.95 2.60 -9.76
N SER A 273 16.61 1.82 -10.78
CA SER A 273 17.01 2.07 -12.18
C SER A 273 15.94 2.81 -12.98
N GLY A 274 14.71 2.85 -12.47
CA GLY A 274 13.56 3.37 -13.20
C GLY A 274 12.98 2.32 -14.15
N THR A 275 11.71 2.48 -14.49
CA THR A 275 11.04 1.70 -15.53
C THR A 275 10.18 2.63 -16.38
N PRO A 276 10.06 2.41 -17.69
CA PRO A 276 9.04 3.08 -18.49
C PRO A 276 7.65 2.85 -17.89
N MET A 277 6.86 3.91 -17.76
CA MET A 277 5.46 3.83 -17.34
C MET A 277 4.60 4.78 -18.15
N ARG A 278 3.41 4.32 -18.54
CA ARG A 278 2.41 5.12 -19.23
C ARG A 278 1.61 5.96 -18.25
N PHE A 279 1.43 7.23 -18.57
CA PHE A 279 0.62 8.17 -17.80
C PHE A 279 -0.70 8.50 -18.51
N PRO A 280 -1.66 9.17 -17.83
CA PRO A 280 -3.00 9.37 -18.38
C PRO A 280 -3.03 10.25 -19.64
N ASN A 281 -1.98 11.05 -19.85
CA ASN A 281 -1.79 11.85 -21.07
C ASN A 281 -1.37 11.00 -22.29
N GLY A 282 -1.16 9.70 -22.11
CA GLY A 282 -0.75 8.76 -23.16
C GLY A 282 0.76 8.63 -23.35
N ASN A 283 1.56 9.53 -22.76
CA ASN A 283 3.02 9.49 -22.85
C ASN A 283 3.61 8.49 -21.87
N TYR A 284 4.82 8.03 -22.19
CA TYR A 284 5.64 7.23 -21.30
C TYR A 284 6.74 8.09 -20.68
N TYR A 285 7.07 7.81 -19.43
CA TYR A 285 8.15 8.47 -18.71
C TYR A 285 9.03 7.42 -18.03
N MET A 286 10.31 7.72 -17.83
CA MET A 286 11.15 6.92 -16.95
C MET A 286 10.74 7.19 -15.51
N ALA A 287 10.03 6.23 -14.91
CA ALA A 287 9.37 6.39 -13.63
C ALA A 287 10.01 5.50 -12.56
N HIS A 288 10.19 6.08 -11.37
CA HIS A 288 10.73 5.42 -10.19
C HIS A 288 9.64 5.33 -9.12
N PRO A 289 9.00 4.16 -8.92
CA PRO A 289 8.16 3.92 -7.76
C PRO A 289 8.96 4.17 -6.49
N HIS A 290 8.39 4.91 -5.55
CA HIS A 290 9.07 5.20 -4.29
C HIS A 290 8.05 5.19 -3.17
N LEU A 291 8.24 4.31 -2.18
CA LEU A 291 7.35 4.31 -1.02
C LEU A 291 7.61 5.55 -0.17
N LEU A 292 6.73 6.53 -0.30
CA LEU A 292 6.87 7.83 0.36
C LEU A 292 6.30 7.81 1.78
N LEU A 293 5.16 7.14 1.97
CA LEU A 293 4.43 7.16 3.25
C LEU A 293 3.77 5.80 3.55
N TYR A 294 3.72 5.48 4.84
CA TYR A 294 2.84 4.45 5.40
C TYR A 294 1.80 5.08 6.31
N ILE A 295 0.52 4.94 5.98
CA ILE A 295 -0.59 5.52 6.75
C ILE A 295 -1.31 4.41 7.51
N ALA A 296 -1.31 4.50 8.82
CA ALA A 296 -2.14 3.68 9.69
C ALA A 296 -2.35 4.39 11.03
N ASP A 297 -3.23 3.85 11.88
CA ASP A 297 -3.36 4.26 13.26
C ASP A 297 -2.21 3.71 14.13
N LEU A 298 -2.16 4.12 15.40
CA LEU A 298 -1.01 3.86 16.27
C LEU A 298 -0.67 2.36 16.46
N PRO A 299 -1.63 1.45 16.70
CA PRO A 299 -1.33 0.04 16.91
C PRO A 299 -0.70 -0.61 15.67
N GLU A 300 -1.14 -0.23 14.48
CA GLU A 300 -0.70 -0.68 13.17
C GLU A 300 0.64 -0.01 12.80
N LEU A 301 0.83 1.26 13.09
CA LEU A 301 2.15 1.91 12.98
C LEU A 301 3.18 1.25 13.90
N ALA A 302 2.78 0.75 15.07
CA ALA A 302 3.67 -0.02 15.94
C ALA A 302 3.97 -1.42 15.38
N LEU A 303 3.04 -2.03 14.62
CA LEU A 303 3.25 -3.26 13.87
C LEU A 303 4.30 -3.03 12.75
N VAL A 304 4.14 -1.96 11.98
CA VAL A 304 5.03 -1.57 10.88
C VAL A 304 6.41 -1.14 11.38
N GLY A 305 6.46 -0.25 12.37
CA GLY A 305 7.70 0.31 12.93
C GLY A 305 8.42 -0.59 13.93
N LEU A 306 7.92 -1.82 14.17
CA LEU A 306 8.43 -2.74 15.18
C LEU A 306 8.56 -2.11 16.56
N THR A 307 7.63 -1.23 16.94
CA THR A 307 7.65 -0.59 18.25
C THR A 307 6.71 -1.28 19.23
N LYS A 308 7.01 -1.12 20.52
CA LYS A 308 6.13 -1.57 21.59
C LYS A 308 5.01 -0.55 21.76
N GLN A 309 3.77 -1.01 21.59
CA GLN A 309 2.58 -0.19 21.81
C GLN A 309 2.60 0.39 23.23
N ASN A 310 2.12 1.63 23.37
CA ASN A 310 2.07 2.36 24.65
C ASN A 310 3.43 2.50 25.37
N ARG A 311 4.56 2.35 24.66
CA ARG A 311 5.91 2.55 25.23
C ARG A 311 6.64 3.71 24.58
N ALA A 312 6.70 3.73 23.26
CA ALA A 312 7.35 4.79 22.52
C ALA A 312 6.64 5.05 21.19
N CYS A 313 6.90 6.22 20.61
CA CYS A 313 6.36 6.60 19.32
C CYS A 313 6.94 5.69 18.21
N PRO A 314 6.12 5.22 17.26
CA PRO A 314 6.60 4.47 16.11
C PRO A 314 7.57 5.24 15.21
N ILE A 315 7.49 6.58 15.25
CA ILE A 315 8.23 7.47 14.35
C ILE A 315 9.52 7.98 15.00
N CYS A 316 9.49 8.24 16.32
CA CYS A 316 10.58 8.88 17.03
C CYS A 316 10.87 8.22 18.39
N PRO A 317 12.01 8.53 19.02
CA PRO A 317 12.36 7.99 20.35
C PRO A 317 11.47 8.46 21.51
N THR A 318 10.50 9.34 21.29
CA THR A 318 9.62 9.88 22.34
C THR A 318 8.86 8.77 23.06
N LYS A 319 8.90 8.79 24.40
CA LYS A 319 8.21 7.82 25.27
C LYS A 319 6.72 8.15 25.43
N ALA A 320 5.91 7.14 25.71
CA ALA A 320 4.45 7.27 25.83
C ALA A 320 4.00 8.30 26.87
N GLU A 321 4.73 8.42 27.98
CA GLU A 321 4.52 9.43 29.02
C GLU A 321 4.61 10.88 28.51
N SER A 322 5.29 11.09 27.38
CA SER A 322 5.50 12.40 26.77
C SER A 322 4.59 12.65 25.56
N PHE A 323 3.66 11.75 25.22
CA PHE A 323 2.80 11.91 24.03
C PHE A 323 1.89 13.14 24.07
N VAL A 324 1.57 13.64 25.27
CA VAL A 324 0.77 14.87 25.44
C VAL A 324 1.53 16.15 25.08
N MET A 325 2.86 16.07 24.95
CA MET A 325 3.70 17.22 24.60
C MET A 325 3.63 17.44 23.08
N ARG A 326 3.08 18.59 22.66
CA ARG A 326 3.17 19.01 21.25
C ARG A 326 4.62 19.31 20.90
N CYS A 327 5.30 18.37 20.29
CA CYS A 327 6.63 18.57 19.75
C CYS A 327 6.52 19.27 18.38
N GLN A 328 7.03 20.50 18.28
CA GLN A 328 7.06 21.23 17.00
C GLN A 328 8.11 20.66 16.05
N HIS A 329 9.16 20.05 16.60
CA HIS A 329 10.22 19.38 15.86
C HIS A 329 10.47 18.04 16.53
N VAL A 330 10.41 16.97 15.75
CA VAL A 330 10.64 15.60 16.21
C VAL A 330 11.76 15.03 15.38
N GLN A 331 12.82 14.55 16.04
CA GLN A 331 13.84 13.76 15.36
C GLN A 331 13.28 12.36 15.13
N ALA A 332 13.15 11.97 13.86
CA ALA A 332 12.74 10.62 13.50
C ALA A 332 13.79 9.60 13.95
N ARG A 333 13.37 8.34 14.11
CA ARG A 333 14.30 7.23 14.35
C ARG A 333 15.15 7.03 13.11
N GLU A 334 16.46 7.07 13.27
CA GLU A 334 17.37 6.78 12.17
C GLU A 334 17.52 5.27 11.98
N MET A 335 17.55 4.84 10.72
CA MET A 335 17.64 3.42 10.38
C MET A 335 18.99 2.82 10.80
N THR A 336 20.07 3.58 10.69
CA THR A 336 21.42 3.18 11.10
C THR A 336 21.45 2.82 12.58
N ASP A 337 20.93 3.70 13.44
CA ASP A 337 20.84 3.48 14.88
C ASP A 337 20.06 2.21 15.21
N VAL A 338 18.91 2.01 14.56
CA VAL A 338 18.07 0.81 14.79
C VAL A 338 18.76 -0.46 14.30
N LYS A 339 19.46 -0.42 13.16
CA LYS A 339 20.25 -1.54 12.64
C LYS A 339 21.41 -1.90 13.57
N ASP A 340 22.09 -0.90 14.11
CA ASP A 340 23.19 -1.11 15.06
C ASP A 340 22.69 -1.76 16.35
N LEU A 341 21.58 -1.26 16.91
CA LEU A 341 20.91 -1.87 18.06
C LEU A 341 20.49 -3.32 17.77
N TYR A 342 19.95 -3.59 16.59
CA TYR A 342 19.57 -4.94 16.15
C TYR A 342 20.78 -5.87 16.02
N GLY A 343 21.87 -5.37 15.44
CA GLY A 343 23.12 -6.10 15.28
C GLY A 343 23.76 -6.46 16.63
N VAL A 344 23.76 -5.52 17.58
CA VAL A 344 24.22 -5.77 18.95
C VAL A 344 23.34 -6.83 19.63
N ALA A 345 22.01 -6.73 19.52
CA ALA A 345 21.09 -7.70 20.11
C ALA A 345 21.28 -9.13 19.58
N HIS A 346 21.70 -9.28 18.32
CA HIS A 346 21.91 -10.58 17.67
C HIS A 346 23.38 -11.03 17.61
N SER A 347 24.31 -10.26 18.16
CA SER A 347 25.74 -10.58 18.16
C SER A 347 26.11 -11.80 19.01
N GLY A 348 25.21 -12.27 19.88
CA GLY A 348 25.48 -13.27 20.91
C GLY A 348 26.32 -12.75 22.09
N MET A 349 26.71 -11.47 22.06
CA MET A 349 27.52 -10.83 23.12
C MET A 349 26.67 -10.28 24.27
N VAL A 350 25.36 -10.16 24.07
CA VAL A 350 24.41 -9.59 25.04
C VAL A 350 23.43 -10.68 25.48
N THR A 351 23.12 -10.73 26.78
CA THR A 351 22.16 -11.70 27.32
C THR A 351 20.74 -11.37 26.89
N LYS A 352 19.86 -12.37 26.78
CA LYS A 352 18.44 -12.18 26.43
C LYS A 352 17.76 -11.15 27.35
N ALA A 353 18.02 -11.21 28.66
CA ALA A 353 17.47 -10.28 29.63
C ALA A 353 17.95 -8.82 29.42
N ALA A 354 19.20 -8.63 28.96
CA ALA A 354 19.71 -7.30 28.63
C ALA A 354 19.07 -6.76 27.34
N VAL A 355 18.84 -7.61 26.34
CA VAL A 355 18.07 -7.22 25.13
C VAL A 355 16.65 -6.83 25.50
N GLU A 356 15.94 -7.64 26.29
CA GLU A 356 14.58 -7.33 26.74
C GLU A 356 14.51 -6.01 27.52
N LYS A 357 15.51 -5.72 28.35
CA LYS A 357 15.61 -4.44 29.05
C LYS A 357 15.78 -3.27 28.07
N GLN A 358 16.71 -3.38 27.11
CA GLN A 358 16.94 -2.36 26.09
C GLN A 358 15.67 -2.10 25.27
N GLU A 359 14.99 -3.16 24.85
CA GLU A 359 13.71 -3.07 24.14
C GLU A 359 12.63 -2.30 24.91
N MET A 360 12.59 -2.46 26.24
CA MET A 360 11.64 -1.73 27.10
C MET A 360 12.03 -0.26 27.27
N ASP A 361 13.33 0.02 27.36
CA ASP A 361 13.87 1.37 27.53
C ASP A 361 13.67 2.23 26.26
N ASP A 362 13.90 1.64 25.09
CA ASP A 362 13.81 2.30 23.78
C ASP A 362 12.41 2.21 23.14
N GLY A 363 11.58 1.29 23.66
CA GLY A 363 10.25 1.00 23.18
C GLY A 363 10.20 0.36 21.80
N ILE A 364 11.23 -0.41 21.43
CA ILE A 364 11.35 -1.12 20.14
C ILE A 364 11.45 -2.63 20.35
N HIS A 365 11.12 -3.41 19.33
CA HIS A 365 11.36 -4.85 19.29
C HIS A 365 12.65 -5.13 18.54
N LEU A 366 13.66 -5.60 19.26
CA LEU A 366 14.96 -6.01 18.71
C LEU A 366 15.03 -7.52 18.49
N SER A 367 14.22 -8.31 19.18
CA SER A 367 14.25 -9.78 19.14
C SER A 367 13.26 -10.39 18.13
N VAL A 368 12.45 -9.58 17.44
CA VAL A 368 11.64 -10.07 16.31
C VAL A 368 12.60 -10.36 15.16
N TRP A 369 12.56 -11.59 14.63
CA TRP A 369 13.34 -11.93 13.45
C TRP A 369 12.81 -11.15 12.25
N VAL A 370 13.55 -10.12 11.85
CA VAL A 370 13.33 -9.35 10.63
C VAL A 370 14.70 -9.23 10.00
N CYS A 371 14.83 -9.57 8.71
CA CYS A 371 16.12 -9.45 8.03
C CYS A 371 16.61 -8.01 8.17
N ALA A 372 17.73 -7.80 8.89
CA ALA A 372 18.21 -6.48 9.30
C ALA A 372 18.35 -5.46 8.15
N ASN A 373 18.63 -5.95 6.93
CA ASN A 373 18.77 -5.12 5.72
C ASN A 373 17.43 -4.58 5.18
N HIS A 374 16.29 -5.02 5.70
CA HIS A 374 14.96 -4.77 5.12
C HIS A 374 13.92 -4.39 6.19
N LEU A 375 14.38 -3.89 7.34
CA LEU A 375 13.53 -3.26 8.33
C LEU A 375 12.77 -2.11 7.65
N LEU A 376 11.44 -2.16 7.66
CA LEU A 376 10.57 -1.08 7.15
C LEU A 376 10.59 0.16 8.04
N VAL A 377 11.41 0.15 9.10
CA VAL A 377 11.63 1.27 10.04
C VAL A 377 12.08 2.54 9.30
N SER A 378 12.57 2.44 8.05
CA SER A 378 13.05 3.58 7.23
C SER A 378 11.92 4.37 6.59
N LEU A 379 10.70 3.84 6.51
CA LEU A 379 9.65 4.44 5.68
C LEU A 379 8.93 5.63 6.32
N VAL A 380 9.30 5.99 7.55
CA VAL A 380 8.76 7.16 8.25
C VAL A 380 9.84 8.22 8.52
N SER A 381 11.07 8.01 8.05
CA SER A 381 12.14 9.00 8.10
C SER A 381 12.63 9.27 6.67
N VAL A 382 12.54 10.53 6.25
CA VAL A 382 13.30 11.01 5.09
C VAL A 382 14.77 10.84 5.47
N ASN A 383 15.43 9.79 4.96
CA ASN A 383 16.86 9.60 5.17
C ASN A 383 17.61 10.86 4.73
N SER A 384 18.41 11.41 5.64
CA SER A 384 19.39 12.45 5.34
C SER A 384 20.56 11.94 4.46
N ASP A 385 20.64 10.62 4.26
CA ASP A 385 21.79 9.95 3.64
C ASP A 385 21.60 9.52 2.17
N GLY A 386 20.48 9.86 1.54
CA GLY A 386 20.36 9.84 0.07
C GLY A 386 20.63 8.51 -0.64
N ARG A 387 20.26 7.36 -0.07
CA ARG A 387 20.32 6.06 -0.77
C ARG A 387 18.99 5.29 -0.68
N PHE A 388 18.62 4.72 -1.82
CA PHE A 388 17.36 4.01 -2.15
C PHE A 388 17.08 2.79 -1.27
#